data_AF-A0A432IJ44-F1
#
_entry.id   AF-A0A432IJ44-F1
#
_cell.length_a   1.000
_cell.length_b   1.000
_cell.length_c   1.000
_cell.angle_alpha   90.00
_cell.angle_beta   90.00
_cell.angle_gamma   90.00
#
_symmetry.space_group_name_H-M   'P 1'
#
loop_
_entity.id
_entity.type
_entity.pdbx_description
1 polymer ?
#
loop_
_entity_poly.entity_id
_entity_poly.type
_entity_poly.pdbx_seq_one_letter_code
_entity_poly.pdbx_strand_id
1 'polypeptide(L)'
;MKSMLFLSLLLFPASAAASPDDWPLEAIASTLDSADSLMVARAQAALDRLDNTSLVPLQEILSEPLSVRVRATLSAKLAAILAGALSDLDASVIDFAAARSSARPGADPSVETRATRETARLRVLKIEQQLLASHLHLAPALTRHEDLHGTRSSLVLRVHGRLRRSLRSILEQRWPIWPEPQQISRADLRSIGSLLPAPGEDPRADALVERAAQLAIQQLESLDPVQILDGRDWLLDLGEIGQRTLDTWVSQAAPSPVPPGTRREWSIRNRLRLPAPVDPESSITLASWDQLDAAARLDRMIRLRSVHGDRSVPTLVHLARSDEDPLLRRRSAELLSLLGDPRAAAILFDQRRYSADKIEGEDRDTMLRAAANLRDSGDLEGAFSLLEDLALRLTADAEVHQALGVVAMRMRNFVRAIQELERSISLDPSDSSARYKLACALTLSGSLEGALDALRGAVQAGYSDHYHASEDPDLEALRGLPAFEGLLLEMTRS
;
A
#
# COMPACT_ATOMS: atom_id res chain seq x y z
N MET A 1 -32.79 22.72 32.25
CA MET A 1 -32.80 23.72 31.15
C MET A 1 -32.35 23.03 29.87
N LYS A 2 -33.25 22.20 29.34
CA LYS A 2 -33.17 21.42 28.11
C LYS A 2 -34.55 21.64 27.46
N SER A 3 -34.61 21.75 26.13
CA SER A 3 -35.77 22.20 25.32
C SER A 3 -35.86 23.71 25.08
N MET A 4 -34.96 24.26 24.26
CA MET A 4 -35.26 25.48 23.48
C MET A 4 -34.31 25.69 22.28
N LEU A 5 -33.99 24.63 21.52
CA LEU A 5 -33.18 24.74 20.29
C LEU A 5 -33.71 23.87 19.13
N PHE A 6 -35.01 23.55 19.13
CA PHE A 6 -35.65 22.74 18.07
C PHE A 6 -36.70 23.50 17.25
N LEU A 7 -36.69 24.84 17.27
CA LEU A 7 -37.65 25.64 16.51
C LEU A 7 -37.02 26.92 15.93
N SER A 8 -36.05 26.74 15.04
CA SER A 8 -35.60 27.80 14.11
C SER A 8 -35.38 27.27 12.68
N LEU A 9 -36.08 26.20 12.34
CA LEU A 9 -36.28 25.73 10.96
C LEU A 9 -37.64 26.28 10.51
N LEU A 10 -37.63 27.48 9.93
CA LEU A 10 -38.58 28.04 8.95
C LEU A 10 -38.40 29.57 8.95
N LEU A 11 -38.07 30.12 7.77
CA LEU A 11 -37.75 31.53 7.47
C LEU A 11 -36.28 31.95 7.70
N PHE A 12 -35.41 31.52 6.79
CA PHE A 12 -34.30 32.40 6.39
C PHE A 12 -34.88 33.50 5.48
N PRO A 13 -34.67 34.80 5.80
CA PRO A 13 -34.98 35.86 4.85
C PRO A 13 -33.98 35.76 3.70
N ALA A 14 -34.49 35.79 2.48
CA ALA A 14 -33.70 35.96 1.27
C ALA A 14 -33.09 37.37 1.23
N SER A 15 -32.07 37.65 2.06
CA SER A 15 -31.32 38.92 2.02
C SER A 15 -30.05 38.86 2.88
N ALA A 16 -29.12 37.99 2.48
CA ALA A 16 -27.68 38.23 2.58
C ALA A 16 -27.05 37.25 1.59
N ALA A 17 -26.64 37.73 0.43
CA ALA A 17 -26.01 36.92 -0.59
C ALA A 17 -24.64 36.43 -0.07
N ALA A 18 -24.62 35.30 0.63
CA ALA A 18 -23.50 34.39 0.54
C ALA A 18 -23.39 33.99 -0.93
N SER A 19 -22.17 33.96 -1.48
CA SER A 19 -21.98 33.47 -2.84
C SER A 19 -22.64 32.09 -2.95
N PRO A 20 -23.15 31.67 -4.12
CA PRO A 20 -23.65 30.31 -4.32
C PRO A 20 -22.62 29.20 -4.00
N ASP A 21 -21.38 29.57 -3.66
CA ASP A 21 -20.24 28.70 -3.43
C ASP A 21 -19.83 28.53 -1.94
N ASP A 22 -20.32 29.35 -1.00
CA ASP A 22 -19.96 29.26 0.43
C ASP A 22 -21.10 28.65 1.26
N TRP A 23 -21.24 27.32 1.18
CA TRP A 23 -22.21 26.62 2.02
C TRP A 23 -21.67 26.42 3.45
N PRO A 24 -22.44 26.79 4.49
CA PRO A 24 -22.07 26.46 5.86
C PRO A 24 -22.08 24.95 6.05
N LEU A 25 -21.22 24.47 6.93
CA LEU A 25 -20.91 23.05 7.06
C LEU A 25 -22.13 22.25 7.58
N GLU A 26 -23.01 22.89 8.35
CA GLU A 26 -24.31 22.37 8.82
C GLU A 26 -25.30 22.21 7.66
N ALA A 27 -25.27 23.13 6.69
CA ALA A 27 -26.10 23.02 5.49
C ALA A 27 -25.59 21.90 4.58
N ILE A 28 -24.27 21.74 4.46
CA ILE A 28 -23.67 20.60 3.76
C ILE A 28 -24.13 19.29 4.42
N ALA A 29 -23.97 19.17 5.74
CA ALA A 29 -24.31 17.96 6.49
C ALA A 29 -25.81 17.59 6.37
N SER A 30 -26.71 18.55 6.56
CA SER A 30 -28.16 18.31 6.45
C SER A 30 -28.61 17.99 5.02
N THR A 31 -27.96 18.56 4.00
CA THR A 31 -28.33 18.36 2.60
C THR A 31 -27.83 17.03 2.03
N LEU A 32 -26.75 16.46 2.58
CA LEU A 32 -26.22 15.16 2.15
C LEU A 32 -27.21 13.99 2.36
N ASP A 33 -28.20 14.14 3.25
CA ASP A 33 -29.30 13.18 3.45
C ASP A 33 -30.58 13.54 2.68
N SER A 34 -30.57 14.59 1.86
CA SER A 34 -31.73 14.99 1.07
C SER A 34 -32.09 13.94 0.01
N ALA A 35 -33.38 13.81 -0.27
CA ALA A 35 -33.88 13.03 -1.41
C ALA A 35 -33.64 13.73 -2.76
N ASP A 36 -33.33 15.03 -2.76
CA ASP A 36 -33.04 15.80 -3.97
C ASP A 36 -31.58 15.58 -4.42
N SER A 37 -31.43 14.83 -5.52
CA SER A 37 -30.13 14.47 -6.09
C SER A 37 -29.30 15.67 -6.54
N LEU A 38 -29.93 16.76 -6.99
CA LEU A 38 -29.22 17.97 -7.40
C LEU A 38 -28.65 18.70 -6.17
N MET A 39 -29.42 18.76 -5.09
CA MET A 39 -28.97 19.35 -3.83
C MET A 39 -27.86 18.52 -3.18
N VAL A 40 -27.96 17.18 -3.23
CA VAL A 40 -26.88 16.29 -2.78
C VAL A 40 -25.61 16.50 -3.60
N ALA A 41 -25.72 16.61 -4.94
CA ALA A 41 -24.56 16.86 -5.80
C ALA A 41 -23.88 18.22 -5.49
N ARG A 42 -24.67 19.26 -5.19
CA ARG A 42 -24.15 20.56 -4.77
C ARG A 42 -23.47 20.49 -3.40
N ALA A 43 -24.07 19.78 -2.44
CA ALA A 43 -23.47 19.54 -1.14
C ALA A 43 -22.14 18.79 -1.26
N GLN A 44 -22.06 17.79 -2.13
CA GLN A 44 -20.83 17.06 -2.41
C GLN A 44 -19.75 17.98 -3.04
N ALA A 45 -20.12 18.82 -4.00
CA ALA A 45 -19.18 19.77 -4.60
C ALA A 45 -18.65 20.81 -3.58
N ALA A 46 -19.51 21.27 -2.65
CA ALA A 46 -19.10 22.13 -1.55
C ALA A 46 -18.17 21.38 -0.58
N LEU A 47 -18.49 20.13 -0.25
CA LEU A 47 -17.65 19.27 0.58
C LEU A 47 -16.26 19.05 -0.03
N ASP A 48 -16.18 18.85 -1.35
CA ASP A 48 -14.91 18.62 -2.06
C ASP A 48 -13.98 19.83 -1.99
N ARG A 49 -14.50 21.05 -1.85
CA ARG A 49 -13.73 22.29 -1.72
C ARG A 49 -13.15 22.55 -0.33
N LEU A 50 -13.63 21.84 0.70
CA LEU A 50 -13.09 22.03 2.06
C LEU A 50 -11.60 21.70 2.11
N ASP A 51 -10.85 22.52 2.84
CA ASP A 51 -9.41 22.44 2.97
C ASP A 51 -8.97 22.38 4.45
N ASN A 52 -7.68 22.59 4.71
CA ASN A 52 -7.10 22.52 6.06
C ASN A 52 -7.73 23.52 7.04
N THR A 53 -8.38 24.60 6.58
CA THR A 53 -9.09 25.55 7.45
C THR A 53 -10.37 24.98 8.02
N SER A 54 -10.92 23.94 7.38
CA SER A 54 -12.18 23.30 7.76
C SER A 54 -12.01 22.16 8.77
N LEU A 55 -10.78 21.87 9.21
CA LEU A 55 -10.48 20.77 10.14
C LEU A 55 -11.27 20.85 11.45
N VAL A 56 -11.25 22.01 12.12
CA VAL A 56 -11.96 22.19 13.41
C VAL A 56 -13.48 22.18 13.23
N PRO A 57 -14.07 22.96 12.30
CA PRO A 57 -15.52 22.91 12.05
C PRO A 57 -16.04 21.51 11.68
N LEU A 58 -15.30 20.75 10.87
CA LEU A 58 -15.68 19.37 10.52
C LEU A 58 -15.79 18.47 11.75
N GLN A 59 -14.93 18.66 12.74
CA GLN A 59 -14.96 17.86 13.97
C GLN A 59 -16.11 18.21 14.88
N GLU A 60 -16.41 19.51 15.02
CA GLU A 60 -17.58 19.97 15.75
C GLU A 60 -18.85 19.35 15.18
N ILE A 61 -19.02 19.37 13.85
CA ILE A 61 -20.16 18.73 13.19
C ILE A 61 -20.16 17.20 13.35
N LEU A 62 -19.00 16.55 13.30
CA LEU A 62 -18.91 15.10 13.53
C LEU A 62 -19.25 14.70 14.97
N SER A 63 -19.21 15.63 15.93
CA SER A 63 -19.62 15.39 17.32
C SER A 63 -21.14 15.42 17.51
N GLU A 64 -21.87 16.00 16.56
CA GLU A 64 -23.33 16.07 16.55
C GLU A 64 -23.98 14.72 16.15
N PRO A 65 -25.27 14.50 16.47
CA PRO A 65 -26.00 13.31 16.04
C PRO A 65 -26.32 13.37 14.53
N LEU A 66 -25.42 12.79 13.74
CA LEU A 66 -25.56 12.63 12.29
C LEU A 66 -26.05 11.23 11.91
N SER A 67 -26.70 11.13 10.74
CA SER A 67 -26.97 9.83 10.11
C SER A 67 -25.66 9.09 9.80
N VAL A 68 -25.75 7.77 9.69
CA VAL A 68 -24.59 6.91 9.38
C VAL A 68 -23.94 7.33 8.06
N ARG A 69 -24.74 7.66 7.04
CA ARG A 69 -24.26 8.05 5.72
C ARG A 69 -23.52 9.38 5.76
N VAL A 70 -24.13 10.42 6.33
CA VAL A 70 -23.51 11.76 6.42
C VAL A 70 -22.23 11.70 7.24
N ARG A 71 -22.26 11.01 8.38
CA ARG A 71 -21.07 10.82 9.23
C ARG A 71 -19.94 10.16 8.46
N ALA A 72 -20.22 9.12 7.68
CA ALA A 72 -19.21 8.42 6.88
C ALA A 72 -18.59 9.36 5.83
N THR A 73 -19.42 10.11 5.09
CA THR A 73 -18.96 11.05 4.06
C THR A 73 -18.10 12.17 4.66
N LEU A 74 -18.54 12.81 5.74
CA LEU A 74 -17.78 13.86 6.42
C LEU A 74 -16.47 13.33 7.03
N SER A 75 -16.50 12.12 7.62
CA SER A 75 -15.30 11.48 8.17
C SER A 75 -14.27 11.16 7.08
N ALA A 76 -14.72 10.74 5.89
CA ALA A 76 -13.85 10.49 4.74
C ALA A 76 -13.18 11.79 4.26
N LYS A 77 -13.94 12.89 4.18
CA LYS A 77 -13.39 14.20 3.82
C LYS A 77 -12.37 14.69 4.86
N LEU A 78 -12.68 14.58 6.16
CA LEU A 78 -11.75 14.93 7.23
C LEU A 78 -10.43 14.15 7.09
N ALA A 79 -10.51 12.84 6.83
CA ALA A 79 -9.32 12.01 6.63
C ALA A 79 -8.47 12.46 5.41
N ALA A 80 -9.13 12.87 4.31
CA ALA A 80 -8.44 13.36 3.12
C ALA A 80 -7.71 14.69 3.38
N ILE A 81 -8.34 15.63 4.08
CA ILE A 81 -7.74 16.91 4.47
C ILE A 81 -6.51 16.67 5.37
N LEU A 82 -6.64 15.78 6.37
CA LEU A 82 -5.53 15.44 7.27
C LEU A 82 -4.33 14.82 6.51
N ALA A 83 -4.59 13.97 5.51
CA ALA A 83 -3.53 13.38 4.68
C ALA A 83 -2.79 14.45 3.85
N GLY A 84 -3.53 15.42 3.29
CA GLY A 84 -2.95 16.57 2.60
C GLY A 84 -2.09 17.42 3.52
N ALA A 85 -2.62 17.80 4.69
CA ALA A 85 -1.90 18.59 5.68
C ALA A 85 -0.62 17.89 6.21
N LEU A 86 -0.65 16.56 6.36
CA LEU A 86 0.53 15.78 6.74
C LEU A 86 1.59 15.73 5.61
N SER A 87 1.16 15.67 4.35
CA SER A 87 2.06 15.77 3.20
C SER A 87 2.71 17.16 3.11
N ASP A 88 1.93 18.23 3.33
CA ASP A 88 2.43 19.60 3.39
C ASP A 88 3.42 19.80 4.54
N LEU A 89 3.18 19.15 5.69
CA LEU A 89 4.10 19.15 6.82
C LEU A 89 5.43 18.51 6.43
N ASP A 90 5.41 17.33 5.82
CA ASP A 90 6.63 16.62 5.42
C ASP A 90 7.45 17.44 4.42
N ALA A 91 6.79 17.99 3.39
CA ALA A 91 7.42 18.87 2.42
C ALA A 91 8.06 20.09 3.10
N SER A 92 7.32 20.75 4.01
CA SER A 92 7.82 21.91 4.76
C SER A 92 9.01 21.57 5.66
N VAL A 93 9.04 20.37 6.24
CA VAL A 93 10.16 19.88 7.05
C VAL A 93 11.39 19.58 6.19
N ILE A 94 11.20 19.04 4.98
CA ILE A 94 12.26 18.81 4.00
C ILE A 94 12.85 20.15 3.53
N ASP A 95 12.00 21.11 3.18
CA ASP A 95 12.41 22.47 2.80
C ASP A 95 13.21 23.14 3.93
N PHE A 96 12.74 23.02 5.17
CA PHE A 96 13.46 23.52 6.34
C PHE A 96 14.83 22.82 6.52
N ALA A 97 14.92 21.51 6.28
CA ALA A 97 16.17 20.78 6.34
C ALA A 97 17.16 21.25 5.25
N ALA A 98 16.67 21.51 4.04
CA ALA A 98 17.47 22.04 2.93
C ALA A 98 17.95 23.48 3.21
N ALA A 99 17.09 24.35 3.75
CA ALA A 99 17.48 25.70 4.18
C ALA A 99 18.52 25.67 5.32
N ARG A 100 18.54 24.62 6.14
CA ARG A 100 19.55 24.41 7.18
C ARG A 100 20.89 23.93 6.61
N SER A 101 20.90 23.07 5.60
CA SER A 101 22.14 22.53 5.00
C SER A 101 22.83 23.52 4.04
N SER A 102 22.11 24.50 3.48
CA SER A 102 22.67 25.49 2.56
C SER A 102 23.63 26.51 3.19
N ALA A 103 23.73 26.60 4.53
CA ALA A 103 24.81 27.39 5.15
C ALA A 103 26.08 26.54 5.26
N ARG A 104 27.18 27.06 4.71
CA ARG A 104 28.51 26.47 4.86
C ARG A 104 28.86 26.30 6.35
N PRO A 105 29.40 25.14 6.78
CA PRO A 105 29.88 24.98 8.15
C PRO A 105 30.98 26.01 8.43
N GLY A 106 30.79 26.86 9.45
CA GLY A 106 31.74 27.88 9.88
C GLY A 106 31.56 29.29 9.31
N ALA A 107 30.62 29.51 8.37
CA ALA A 107 30.26 30.85 7.91
C ALA A 107 29.06 31.40 8.70
N ASP A 108 29.10 32.67 9.10
CA ASP A 108 27.94 33.31 9.70
C ASP A 108 26.82 33.41 8.65
N PRO A 109 25.65 32.75 8.82
CA PRO A 109 24.61 32.75 7.80
C PRO A 109 24.14 34.18 7.55
N SER A 110 24.03 34.55 6.26
CA SER A 110 23.54 35.88 5.87
C SER A 110 22.15 36.14 6.48
N VAL A 111 21.80 37.42 6.67
CA VAL A 111 20.48 37.84 7.17
C VAL A 111 19.35 37.19 6.37
N GLU A 112 19.53 37.05 5.06
CA GLU A 112 18.58 36.41 4.14
C GLU A 112 18.44 34.90 4.38
N THR A 113 19.55 34.19 4.67
CA THR A 113 19.52 32.76 5.04
C THR A 113 18.87 32.54 6.41
N ARG A 114 19.04 33.47 7.35
CA ARG A 114 18.35 33.42 8.66
C ARG A 114 16.85 33.65 8.51
N ALA A 115 16.45 34.63 7.69
CA ALA A 115 15.05 34.92 7.42
C ALA A 115 14.33 33.75 6.74
N THR A 116 14.94 33.13 5.72
CA THR A 116 14.36 31.96 5.04
C THR A 116 14.20 30.76 5.97
N ARG A 117 15.18 30.49 6.85
CA ARG A 117 15.07 29.44 7.87
C ARG A 117 13.95 29.69 8.85
N GLU A 118 13.80 30.92 9.32
CA GLU A 118 12.75 31.26 10.27
C GLU A 118 11.37 31.16 9.63
N THR A 119 11.21 31.63 8.38
CA THR A 119 9.97 31.47 7.62
C THR A 119 9.59 29.98 7.45
N ALA A 120 10.55 29.13 7.08
CA ALA A 120 10.31 27.69 6.93
C ALA A 120 9.95 27.03 8.28
N ARG A 121 10.62 27.44 9.38
CA ARG A 121 10.30 26.97 10.74
C ARG A 121 8.89 27.37 11.16
N LEU A 122 8.50 28.63 10.96
CA LEU A 122 7.18 29.13 11.30
C LEU A 122 6.08 28.41 10.51
N ARG A 123 6.36 28.07 9.23
CA ARG A 123 5.46 27.26 8.42
C ARG A 123 5.24 25.87 9.01
N VAL A 124 6.31 25.17 9.40
CA VAL A 124 6.22 23.85 10.06
C VAL A 124 5.40 23.95 11.35
N LEU A 125 5.68 24.94 12.22
CA LEU A 125 4.96 25.12 13.48
C LEU A 125 3.46 25.42 13.26
N LYS A 126 3.13 26.23 12.26
CA LYS A 126 1.74 26.55 11.92
C LYS A 126 0.97 25.29 11.50
N ILE A 127 1.56 24.45 10.64
CA ILE A 127 0.93 23.20 10.19
C ILE A 127 0.81 22.21 11.37
N GLU A 128 1.86 22.06 12.19
CA GLU A 128 1.80 21.21 13.41
C GLU A 128 0.64 21.63 14.33
N GLN A 129 0.46 22.94 14.56
CA GLN A 129 -0.62 23.45 15.40
C GLN A 129 -2.01 23.17 14.81
N GLN A 130 -2.19 23.36 13.49
CA GLN A 130 -3.44 23.06 12.79
C GLN A 130 -3.77 21.56 12.85
N LEU A 131 -2.77 20.70 12.66
CA LEU A 131 -2.93 19.25 12.80
C LEU A 131 -3.30 18.87 14.23
N LEU A 132 -2.63 19.42 15.25
CA LEU A 132 -2.94 19.13 16.65
C LEU A 132 -4.32 19.63 17.09
N ALA A 133 -4.85 20.67 16.46
CA ALA A 133 -6.24 21.10 16.66
C ALA A 133 -7.25 20.02 16.21
N SER A 134 -6.80 19.05 15.39
CA SER A 134 -7.62 17.91 14.99
C SER A 134 -7.65 16.77 16.03
N HIS A 135 -7.01 16.96 17.20
CA HIS A 135 -7.02 16.02 18.32
C HIS A 135 -6.84 14.56 17.88
N LEU A 136 -7.70 13.67 18.37
CA LEU A 136 -7.58 12.23 18.19
C LEU A 136 -7.79 11.77 16.74
N HIS A 137 -8.52 12.51 15.91
CA HIS A 137 -8.64 12.17 14.48
C HIS A 137 -7.30 12.21 13.73
N LEU A 138 -6.32 12.95 14.23
CA LEU A 138 -4.96 12.98 13.67
C LEU A 138 -4.24 11.64 13.82
N ALA A 139 -4.48 10.89 14.90
CA ALA A 139 -3.69 9.70 15.22
C ALA A 139 -3.79 8.59 14.15
N PRO A 140 -4.99 8.19 13.69
CA PRO A 140 -5.12 7.22 12.61
C PRO A 140 -4.60 7.75 11.28
N ALA A 141 -4.78 9.06 11.02
CA ALA A 141 -4.28 9.70 9.79
C ALA A 141 -2.75 9.70 9.74
N LEU A 142 -2.09 10.04 10.87
CA LEU A 142 -0.63 10.05 11.00
C LEU A 142 -0.04 8.66 10.80
N THR A 143 -0.62 7.63 11.42
CA THR A 143 -0.16 6.24 11.26
C THR A 143 -0.31 5.78 9.81
N ARG A 144 -1.47 6.02 9.18
CA ARG A 144 -1.68 5.69 7.77
C ARG A 144 -0.71 6.43 6.85
N HIS A 145 -0.44 7.70 7.14
CA HIS A 145 0.47 8.52 6.37
C HIS A 145 1.91 8.00 6.47
N GLU A 146 2.36 7.63 7.67
CA GLU A 146 3.67 6.99 7.89
C GLU A 146 3.79 5.68 7.10
N ASP A 147 2.76 4.82 7.13
CA ASP A 147 2.72 3.54 6.40
C ASP A 147 2.82 3.71 4.88
N LEU A 148 2.18 4.74 4.31
CA LEU A 148 2.12 4.96 2.86
C LEU A 148 3.41 5.54 2.28
N HIS A 149 4.14 6.34 3.05
CA HIS A 149 5.27 7.13 2.52
C HIS A 149 6.66 6.65 2.95
N GLY A 150 6.78 5.50 3.62
CA GLY A 150 8.04 4.79 3.83
C GLY A 150 9.16 5.59 4.54
N THR A 151 10.42 5.20 4.33
CA THR A 151 11.62 5.76 4.97
C THR A 151 11.76 7.27 4.71
N ARG A 152 11.43 8.08 5.72
CA ARG A 152 11.49 9.55 5.69
C ARG A 152 12.81 10.07 6.26
N SER A 153 13.14 11.31 5.95
CA SER A 153 14.22 12.06 6.61
C SER A 153 14.12 11.93 8.14
N SER A 154 15.25 11.76 8.83
CA SER A 154 15.29 11.67 10.30
C SER A 154 14.69 12.89 11.01
N LEU A 155 14.59 14.03 10.33
CA LEU A 155 13.90 15.22 10.84
C LEU A 155 12.38 15.07 10.79
N VAL A 156 11.83 14.48 9.72
CA VAL A 156 10.40 14.19 9.59
C VAL A 156 9.96 13.21 10.66
N LEU A 157 10.72 12.14 10.88
CA LEU A 157 10.43 11.17 11.95
C LEU A 157 10.42 11.81 13.35
N ARG A 158 11.31 12.78 13.60
CA ARG A 158 11.30 13.53 14.87
C ARG A 158 10.08 14.43 15.03
N VAL A 159 9.63 15.07 13.96
CA VAL A 159 8.41 15.90 13.95
C VAL A 159 7.18 15.04 14.22
N HIS A 160 7.05 13.91 13.52
CA HIS A 160 5.97 12.93 13.73
C HIS A 160 5.97 12.39 15.16
N GLY A 161 7.15 12.05 15.71
CA GLY A 161 7.30 11.64 17.10
C GLY A 161 6.93 12.72 18.14
N ARG A 162 7.00 14.02 17.79
CA ARG A 162 6.43 15.08 18.64
C ARG A 162 4.90 15.07 18.57
N LEU A 163 4.31 15.00 17.38
CA LEU A 163 2.85 14.93 17.21
C LEU A 163 2.27 13.75 18.00
N ARG A 164 2.86 12.54 17.87
CA ARG A 164 2.46 11.34 18.63
C ARG A 164 2.47 11.58 20.15
N ARG A 165 3.51 12.22 20.69
CA ARG A 165 3.60 12.54 22.13
C ARG A 165 2.53 13.54 22.57
N SER A 166 2.28 14.58 21.79
CA SER A 166 1.22 15.56 22.10
C SER A 166 -0.15 14.90 22.10
N LEU A 167 -0.44 14.06 21.10
CA LEU A 167 -1.69 13.31 21.01
C LEU A 167 -1.86 12.33 22.18
N ARG A 168 -0.78 11.64 22.57
CA ARG A 168 -0.78 10.75 23.75
C ARG A 168 -1.13 11.53 25.02
N SER A 169 -0.54 12.70 25.22
CA SER A 169 -0.86 13.53 26.40
C SER A 169 -2.34 13.94 26.44
N ILE A 170 -2.95 14.25 25.30
CA ILE A 170 -4.40 14.56 25.20
C ILE A 170 -5.23 13.32 25.58
N LEU A 171 -4.84 12.15 25.11
CA LEU A 171 -5.51 10.88 25.41
C LEU A 171 -5.43 10.53 26.90
N GLU A 172 -4.24 10.67 27.50
CA GLU A 172 -4.00 10.41 28.93
C GLU A 172 -4.84 11.32 29.84
N GLN A 173 -5.11 12.57 29.43
CA GLN A 173 -5.99 13.47 30.17
C GLN A 173 -7.46 13.02 30.14
N ARG A 174 -7.91 12.34 29.08
CA ARG A 174 -9.27 11.82 28.93
C ARG A 174 -9.48 10.47 29.61
N TRP A 175 -8.41 9.71 29.82
CA TRP A 175 -8.38 8.39 30.44
C TRP A 175 -9.25 8.24 31.71
N PRO A 176 -9.17 9.11 32.73
CA PRO A 176 -9.77 8.82 34.04
C PRO A 176 -11.29 8.75 34.03
N ILE A 177 -11.91 9.10 32.90
CA ILE A 177 -13.33 9.42 32.80
C ILE A 177 -14.15 8.25 32.23
N TRP A 178 -13.59 7.08 31.92
CA TRP A 178 -14.34 5.97 31.29
C TRP A 178 -14.76 4.81 32.24
N PRO A 179 -15.83 4.95 33.04
CA PRO A 179 -16.42 3.85 33.79
C PRO A 179 -17.19 2.87 32.90
N GLU A 180 -17.84 3.35 31.82
CA GLU A 180 -18.81 2.59 31.01
C GLU A 180 -18.47 2.60 29.51
N PRO A 181 -18.82 1.53 28.74
CA PRO A 181 -18.54 1.45 27.31
C PRO A 181 -19.12 2.61 26.48
N GLN A 182 -20.31 3.12 26.83
CA GLN A 182 -21.02 4.15 26.07
C GLN A 182 -20.27 5.50 26.04
N GLN A 183 -19.25 5.67 26.88
CA GLN A 183 -18.46 6.89 26.99
C GLN A 183 -17.17 6.85 26.13
N ILE A 184 -16.87 5.70 25.52
CA ILE A 184 -15.72 5.54 24.62
C ILE A 184 -16.21 5.69 23.18
N SER A 185 -15.73 6.72 22.49
CA SER A 185 -16.05 6.89 21.08
C SER A 185 -15.16 6.00 20.19
N ARG A 186 -15.64 5.64 18.98
CA ARG A 186 -14.81 4.95 17.98
C ARG A 186 -13.54 5.73 17.62
N ALA A 187 -13.60 7.06 17.67
CA ALA A 187 -12.42 7.91 17.44
C ALA A 187 -11.36 7.73 18.55
N ASP A 188 -11.80 7.56 19.80
CA ASP A 188 -10.89 7.29 20.93
C ASP A 188 -10.16 5.97 20.73
N LEU A 189 -10.88 4.90 20.38
CA LEU A 189 -10.30 3.56 20.20
C LEU A 189 -9.29 3.47 19.06
N ARG A 190 -9.62 4.05 17.90
CA ARG A 190 -8.67 4.10 16.79
C ARG A 190 -7.41 4.88 17.16
N SER A 191 -7.55 5.91 17.99
CA SER A 191 -6.42 6.70 18.45
C SER A 191 -5.58 5.97 19.46
N ILE A 192 -6.21 5.23 20.39
CA ILE A 192 -5.54 4.29 21.30
C ILE A 192 -4.69 3.30 20.49
N GLY A 193 -5.29 2.60 19.51
CA GLY A 193 -4.58 1.63 18.66
C GLY A 193 -3.46 2.24 17.80
N SER A 194 -3.55 3.52 17.46
CA SER A 194 -2.57 4.22 16.62
C SER A 194 -1.40 4.87 17.40
N LEU A 195 -1.65 5.33 18.63
CA LEU A 195 -0.70 6.13 19.42
C LEU A 195 0.09 5.35 20.45
N LEU A 196 -0.50 4.27 20.95
CA LEU A 196 0.09 3.54 22.06
C LEU A 196 1.18 2.59 21.57
N PRO A 197 2.23 2.42 22.39
CA PRO A 197 3.36 1.60 22.01
C PRO A 197 2.97 0.12 21.94
N ALA A 198 3.90 -0.70 21.44
CA ALA A 198 3.76 -2.15 21.54
C ALA A 198 3.59 -2.55 23.01
N PRO A 199 2.81 -3.60 23.29
CA PRO A 199 2.52 -3.99 24.66
C PRO A 199 3.78 -4.32 25.45
N GLY A 200 3.83 -3.87 26.71
CA GLY A 200 4.97 -4.05 27.61
C GLY A 200 6.01 -2.92 27.60
N GLU A 201 5.89 -1.94 26.71
CA GLU A 201 6.76 -0.75 26.72
C GLU A 201 6.33 0.31 27.75
N ASP A 202 5.02 0.43 28.02
CA ASP A 202 4.47 1.42 28.94
C ASP A 202 3.29 0.82 29.74
N PRO A 203 3.49 0.52 31.04
CA PRO A 203 2.46 -0.08 31.88
C PRO A 203 1.18 0.76 31.99
N ARG A 204 1.30 2.08 31.87
CA ARG A 204 0.12 2.95 31.85
C ARG A 204 -0.61 2.79 30.53
N ALA A 205 0.07 2.79 29.39
CA ALA A 205 -0.59 2.55 28.11
C ALA A 205 -1.29 1.18 28.08
N ASP A 206 -0.61 0.14 28.58
CA ASP A 206 -1.12 -1.24 28.60
C ASP A 206 -2.47 -1.34 29.34
N ALA A 207 -2.57 -0.70 30.52
CA ALA A 207 -3.82 -0.68 31.27
C ALA A 207 -4.99 -0.03 30.50
N LEU A 208 -4.73 0.81 29.48
CA LEU A 208 -5.79 1.54 28.75
C LEU A 208 -6.44 0.58 27.82
N VAL A 209 -5.56 -0.08 27.08
CA VAL A 209 -5.94 -0.94 25.99
C VAL A 209 -6.57 -2.18 26.58
N GLU A 210 -6.04 -2.67 27.70
CA GLU A 210 -6.70 -3.71 28.49
C GLU A 210 -8.09 -3.27 28.96
N ARG A 211 -8.25 -2.06 29.52
CA ARG A 211 -9.57 -1.58 29.95
C ARG A 211 -10.54 -1.44 28.76
N ALA A 212 -10.09 -0.86 27.65
CA ALA A 212 -10.90 -0.72 26.44
C ALA A 212 -11.29 -2.09 25.86
N ALA A 213 -10.37 -3.05 25.86
CA ALA A 213 -10.62 -4.41 25.39
C ALA A 213 -11.59 -5.14 26.32
N GLN A 214 -11.48 -4.98 27.64
CA GLN A 214 -12.44 -5.55 28.60
C GLN A 214 -13.85 -4.99 28.38
N LEU A 215 -13.99 -3.68 28.18
CA LEU A 215 -15.28 -3.06 27.86
C LEU A 215 -15.83 -3.56 26.51
N ALA A 216 -14.95 -3.84 25.54
CA ALA A 216 -15.36 -4.47 24.28
C ALA A 216 -15.89 -5.91 24.49
N ILE A 217 -15.25 -6.71 25.35
CA ILE A 217 -15.75 -8.04 25.72
C ILE A 217 -17.13 -7.95 26.38
N GLN A 218 -17.35 -6.97 27.27
CA GLN A 218 -18.69 -6.75 27.86
C GLN A 218 -19.76 -6.49 26.80
N GLN A 219 -19.42 -5.72 25.76
CA GLN A 219 -20.33 -5.47 24.63
C GLN A 219 -20.60 -6.75 23.81
N LEU A 220 -19.61 -7.63 23.66
CA LEU A 220 -19.78 -8.95 23.00
C LEU A 220 -20.71 -9.90 23.76
N GLU A 221 -20.79 -9.75 25.08
CA GLU A 221 -21.67 -10.53 25.95
C GLU A 221 -23.09 -9.95 26.07
N SER A 222 -23.34 -8.81 25.42
CA SER A 222 -24.67 -8.21 25.32
C SER A 222 -25.63 -9.03 24.46
N LEU A 223 -26.92 -8.84 24.67
CA LEU A 223 -27.99 -9.34 23.78
C LEU A 223 -28.32 -8.35 22.66
N ASP A 224 -27.78 -7.13 22.70
CA ASP A 224 -27.99 -6.10 21.69
C ASP A 224 -27.03 -6.32 20.50
N PRO A 225 -27.53 -6.62 19.28
CA PRO A 225 -26.70 -6.82 18.10
C PRO A 225 -25.80 -5.62 17.77
N VAL A 226 -26.24 -4.39 18.07
CA VAL A 226 -25.44 -3.18 17.82
C VAL A 226 -24.22 -3.16 18.73
N GLN A 227 -24.42 -3.47 20.01
CA GLN A 227 -23.35 -3.57 20.99
C GLN A 227 -22.35 -4.68 20.63
N ILE A 228 -22.83 -5.85 20.21
CA ILE A 228 -21.96 -6.94 19.75
C ILE A 228 -21.09 -6.49 18.57
N LEU A 229 -21.68 -5.81 17.58
CA LEU A 229 -20.93 -5.28 16.44
C LEU A 229 -19.90 -4.23 16.86
N ASP A 230 -20.27 -3.33 17.77
CA ASP A 230 -19.36 -2.33 18.33
C ASP A 230 -18.19 -3.01 19.07
N GLY A 231 -18.46 -3.97 19.95
CA GLY A 231 -17.42 -4.73 20.65
C GLY A 231 -16.44 -5.42 19.70
N ARG A 232 -16.93 -5.96 18.57
CA ARG A 232 -16.07 -6.57 17.52
C ARG A 232 -15.19 -5.53 16.84
N ASP A 233 -15.78 -4.40 16.43
CA ASP A 233 -15.05 -3.31 15.79
C ASP A 233 -13.99 -2.72 16.74
N TRP A 234 -14.31 -2.60 18.04
CA TRP A 234 -13.37 -2.12 19.06
C TRP A 234 -12.15 -3.01 19.16
N LEU A 235 -12.34 -4.32 19.34
CA LEU A 235 -11.21 -5.26 19.46
C LEU A 235 -10.35 -5.26 18.19
N LEU A 236 -10.97 -5.10 17.02
CA LEU A 236 -10.25 -5.01 15.75
C LEU A 236 -9.39 -3.73 15.68
N ASP A 237 -9.95 -2.60 16.10
CA ASP A 237 -9.27 -1.30 16.16
C ASP A 237 -8.13 -1.29 17.22
N LEU A 238 -8.23 -2.10 18.28
CA LEU A 238 -7.17 -2.27 19.30
C LEU A 238 -6.02 -3.19 18.86
N GLY A 239 -6.14 -3.85 17.70
CA GLY A 239 -5.09 -4.66 17.12
C GLY A 239 -4.61 -5.84 17.96
N GLU A 240 -3.29 -6.01 18.12
CA GLU A 240 -2.72 -7.17 18.80
C GLU A 240 -3.18 -7.29 20.26
N ILE A 241 -3.43 -6.17 20.92
CA ILE A 241 -3.91 -6.17 22.30
C ILE A 241 -5.36 -6.63 22.35
N GLY A 242 -6.19 -6.16 21.41
CA GLY A 242 -7.55 -6.65 21.22
C GLY A 242 -7.57 -8.15 20.94
N GLN A 243 -6.70 -8.62 20.03
CA GLN A 243 -6.55 -10.05 19.72
C GLN A 243 -6.16 -10.88 20.94
N ARG A 244 -5.11 -10.48 21.68
CA ARG A 244 -4.66 -11.21 22.89
C ARG A 244 -5.74 -11.28 23.96
N THR A 245 -6.48 -10.18 24.16
CA THR A 245 -7.59 -10.13 25.12
C THR A 245 -8.72 -11.07 24.69
N LEU A 246 -9.05 -11.06 23.40
CA LEU A 246 -10.06 -11.93 22.82
C LEU A 246 -9.66 -13.40 22.92
N ASP A 247 -8.42 -13.75 22.63
CA ASP A 247 -7.89 -15.12 22.76
C ASP A 247 -7.92 -15.61 24.21
N THR A 248 -7.59 -14.72 25.15
CA THR A 248 -7.71 -15.02 26.58
C THR A 248 -9.16 -15.33 26.94
N TRP A 249 -10.13 -14.50 26.53
CA TRP A 249 -11.56 -14.73 26.77
C TRP A 249 -12.09 -16.00 26.09
N VAL A 250 -11.60 -16.33 24.88
CA VAL A 250 -11.95 -17.58 24.18
C VAL A 250 -11.44 -18.81 24.96
N SER A 251 -10.26 -18.72 25.56
CA SER A 251 -9.65 -19.81 26.34
C SER A 251 -10.25 -20.00 27.74
N GLN A 252 -10.93 -18.98 28.28
CA GLN A 252 -11.56 -19.05 29.60
C GLN A 252 -12.78 -19.98 29.61
N ALA A 253 -12.84 -20.81 30.65
CA ALA A 253 -13.97 -21.70 30.94
C ALA A 253 -15.15 -20.99 31.65
N ALA A 254 -15.07 -19.67 31.83
CA ALA A 254 -16.10 -18.89 32.51
C ALA A 254 -17.46 -18.97 31.78
N PRO A 255 -18.59 -18.88 32.51
CA PRO A 255 -19.91 -18.82 31.90
C PRO A 255 -20.04 -17.52 31.10
N SER A 256 -20.13 -17.65 29.78
CA SER A 256 -20.40 -16.55 28.85
C SER A 256 -21.70 -16.85 28.09
N PRO A 257 -22.57 -15.86 27.84
CA PRO A 257 -23.77 -16.05 27.03
C PRO A 257 -23.46 -16.37 25.57
N VAL A 258 -22.21 -16.16 25.13
CA VAL A 258 -21.76 -16.40 23.75
C VAL A 258 -21.26 -17.84 23.57
N PRO A 259 -21.80 -18.62 22.61
CA PRO A 259 -21.38 -19.99 22.35
C PRO A 259 -19.88 -20.12 22.03
N PRO A 260 -19.19 -21.18 22.46
CA PRO A 260 -17.74 -21.36 22.22
C PRO A 260 -17.33 -21.33 20.74
N GLY A 261 -18.17 -21.87 19.86
CA GLY A 261 -17.93 -21.84 18.41
C GLY A 261 -17.91 -20.40 17.86
N THR A 262 -18.87 -19.58 18.28
CA THR A 262 -18.97 -18.17 17.92
C THR A 262 -17.78 -17.37 18.44
N ARG A 263 -17.37 -17.60 19.70
CA ARG A 263 -16.19 -16.97 20.29
C ARG A 263 -14.92 -17.27 19.47
N ARG A 264 -14.69 -18.53 19.10
CA ARG A 264 -13.56 -18.95 18.27
C ARG A 264 -13.59 -18.31 16.88
N GLU A 265 -14.77 -18.29 16.25
CA GLU A 265 -14.92 -17.65 14.94
C GLU A 265 -14.60 -16.15 15.01
N TRP A 266 -15.06 -15.45 16.05
CA TRP A 266 -14.75 -14.04 16.24
C TRP A 266 -13.26 -13.78 16.47
N SER A 267 -12.56 -14.64 17.23
CA SER A 267 -11.09 -14.55 17.37
C SER A 267 -10.38 -14.70 16.02
N ILE A 268 -10.75 -15.70 15.21
CA ILE A 268 -10.15 -15.90 13.88
C ILE A 268 -10.42 -14.69 12.98
N ARG A 269 -11.64 -14.15 12.97
CA ARG A 269 -11.98 -12.95 12.18
C ARG A 269 -11.19 -11.73 12.61
N ASN A 270 -11.00 -11.53 13.92
CA ASN A 270 -10.23 -10.40 14.43
C ASN A 270 -8.75 -10.50 14.03
N ARG A 271 -8.16 -11.70 14.16
CA ARG A 271 -6.81 -12.02 13.69
C ARG A 271 -6.65 -11.76 12.20
N LEU A 272 -7.60 -12.20 11.39
CA LEU A 272 -7.64 -11.95 9.94
C LEU A 272 -8.03 -10.50 9.58
N ARG A 273 -8.20 -9.60 10.55
CA ARG A 273 -8.60 -8.21 10.34
C ARG A 273 -9.91 -8.02 9.56
N LEU A 274 -10.85 -8.95 9.72
CA LEU A 274 -12.15 -8.92 9.03
C LEU A 274 -13.15 -8.02 9.81
N PRO A 275 -13.71 -6.96 9.18
CA PRO A 275 -14.63 -6.06 9.86
C PRO A 275 -15.93 -6.74 10.35
N ALA A 276 -16.60 -6.14 11.35
CA ALA A 276 -17.82 -6.70 11.93
C ALA A 276 -19.00 -6.85 10.94
N PRO A 277 -19.33 -5.85 10.08
CA PRO A 277 -20.47 -5.93 9.16
C PRO A 277 -20.25 -6.86 7.96
N VAL A 278 -19.21 -7.70 7.98
CA VAL A 278 -18.85 -8.55 6.84
C VAL A 278 -19.85 -9.67 6.61
N ASP A 279 -20.64 -10.16 7.59
CA ASP A 279 -21.92 -10.84 7.26
C ASP A 279 -22.73 -11.42 8.44
N PRO A 280 -24.07 -11.30 8.40
CA PRO A 280 -25.01 -12.23 9.03
C PRO A 280 -25.40 -13.44 8.14
N GLU A 281 -25.22 -13.41 6.81
CA GLU A 281 -25.75 -14.44 5.89
C GLU A 281 -24.73 -15.11 4.95
N SER A 282 -23.49 -14.62 4.81
CA SER A 282 -22.48 -15.35 4.02
C SER A 282 -22.05 -16.65 4.68
N SER A 283 -22.08 -17.71 3.88
CA SER A 283 -21.75 -19.09 4.21
C SER A 283 -20.24 -19.37 4.43
N ILE A 284 -19.39 -18.35 4.48
CA ILE A 284 -17.93 -18.55 4.61
C ILE A 284 -17.58 -18.77 6.08
N THR A 285 -17.66 -20.03 6.50
CA THR A 285 -17.19 -20.46 7.81
C THR A 285 -15.66 -20.36 7.89
N LEU A 286 -15.18 -19.63 8.89
CA LEU A 286 -13.76 -19.56 9.25
C LEU A 286 -13.40 -20.45 10.44
N ALA A 287 -14.35 -21.22 10.96
CA ALA A 287 -14.05 -22.27 11.93
C ALA A 287 -12.97 -23.20 11.37
N SER A 288 -12.05 -23.61 12.25
CA SER A 288 -10.91 -24.46 11.90
C SER A 288 -9.94 -23.85 10.89
N TRP A 289 -9.90 -22.52 10.72
CA TRP A 289 -8.90 -21.84 9.87
C TRP A 289 -7.47 -22.34 10.10
N ASP A 290 -7.09 -22.48 11.38
CA ASP A 290 -5.75 -22.94 11.78
C ASP A 290 -5.45 -24.39 11.39
N GLN A 291 -6.48 -25.21 11.14
CA GLN A 291 -6.33 -26.62 10.76
C GLN A 291 -6.23 -26.81 9.24
N LEU A 292 -6.44 -25.75 8.46
CA LEU A 292 -6.34 -25.80 7.01
C LEU A 292 -4.89 -25.74 6.53
N ASP A 293 -4.63 -26.36 5.39
CA ASP A 293 -3.42 -26.13 4.60
C ASP A 293 -3.46 -24.79 3.84
N ALA A 294 -2.31 -24.44 3.24
CA ALA A 294 -2.12 -23.21 2.48
C ALA A 294 -3.16 -23.03 1.35
N ALA A 295 -3.42 -24.10 0.61
CA ALA A 295 -4.31 -24.09 -0.54
C ALA A 295 -5.78 -23.83 -0.14
N ALA A 296 -6.26 -24.48 0.94
CA ALA A 296 -7.61 -24.27 1.45
C ALA A 296 -7.78 -22.89 2.10
N ARG A 297 -6.74 -22.34 2.76
CA ARG A 297 -6.74 -20.95 3.23
C ARG A 297 -6.84 -19.97 2.07
N LEU A 298 -6.11 -20.23 0.98
CA LEU A 298 -6.17 -19.41 -0.23
C LEU A 298 -7.55 -19.45 -0.90
N ASP A 299 -8.17 -20.62 -1.04
CA ASP A 299 -9.52 -20.73 -1.61
C ASP A 299 -10.53 -19.90 -0.79
N ARG A 300 -10.47 -19.99 0.54
CA ARG A 300 -11.31 -19.17 1.43
C ARG A 300 -11.02 -17.68 1.29
N MET A 301 -9.77 -17.27 1.09
CA MET A 301 -9.41 -15.88 0.81
C MET A 301 -9.97 -15.38 -0.50
N ILE A 302 -9.88 -16.18 -1.56
CA ILE A 302 -10.44 -15.83 -2.87
C ILE A 302 -11.96 -15.68 -2.77
N ARG A 303 -12.64 -16.57 -2.03
CA ARG A 303 -14.08 -16.45 -1.77
C ARG A 303 -14.40 -15.18 -0.97
N LEU A 304 -13.67 -14.90 0.10
CA LEU A 304 -13.84 -13.67 0.88
C LEU A 304 -13.66 -12.42 0.02
N ARG A 305 -12.67 -12.42 -0.89
CA ARG A 305 -12.51 -11.37 -1.89
C ARG A 305 -13.71 -11.29 -2.83
N SER A 306 -14.19 -12.42 -3.36
CA SER A 306 -15.32 -12.43 -4.32
C SER A 306 -16.62 -11.92 -3.70
N VAL A 307 -16.85 -12.17 -2.41
CA VAL A 307 -18.07 -11.76 -1.71
C VAL A 307 -17.96 -10.32 -1.21
N HIS A 308 -16.81 -9.93 -0.66
CA HIS A 308 -16.67 -8.67 0.08
C HIS A 308 -15.88 -7.58 -0.65
N GLY A 309 -15.28 -7.89 -1.79
CA GLY A 309 -14.53 -6.94 -2.62
C GLY A 309 -13.48 -6.19 -1.81
N ASP A 310 -13.50 -4.86 -1.91
CA ASP A 310 -12.55 -3.95 -1.26
C ASP A 310 -12.53 -4.06 0.27
N ARG A 311 -13.59 -4.59 0.90
CA ARG A 311 -13.63 -4.80 2.35
C ARG A 311 -12.65 -5.87 2.82
N SER A 312 -12.16 -6.72 1.91
CA SER A 312 -11.12 -7.72 2.20
C SER A 312 -9.69 -7.15 2.16
N VAL A 313 -9.50 -5.91 1.69
CA VAL A 313 -8.17 -5.28 1.57
C VAL A 313 -7.39 -5.27 2.89
N PRO A 314 -7.96 -4.90 4.05
CA PRO A 314 -7.22 -4.93 5.32
C PRO A 314 -6.72 -6.32 5.68
N THR A 315 -7.52 -7.35 5.43
CA THR A 315 -7.16 -8.77 5.60
C THR A 315 -6.02 -9.16 4.69
N LEU A 316 -6.12 -8.85 3.39
CA LEU A 316 -5.09 -9.16 2.41
C LEU A 316 -3.77 -8.44 2.73
N VAL A 317 -3.81 -7.18 3.19
CA VAL A 317 -2.61 -6.44 3.63
C VAL A 317 -1.98 -7.09 4.86
N HIS A 318 -2.80 -7.47 5.85
CA HIS A 318 -2.32 -8.15 7.05
C HIS A 318 -1.65 -9.47 6.70
N LEU A 319 -2.35 -10.34 5.96
CA LEU A 319 -1.81 -11.63 5.54
C LEU A 319 -0.55 -11.46 4.71
N ALA A 320 -0.53 -10.52 3.76
CA ALA A 320 0.64 -10.26 2.94
C ALA A 320 1.88 -9.86 3.76
N ARG A 321 1.70 -9.20 4.92
CA ARG A 321 2.82 -8.71 5.74
C ARG A 321 3.28 -9.72 6.79
N SER A 322 2.34 -10.35 7.49
CA SER A 322 2.64 -11.03 8.77
C SER A 322 2.28 -12.50 8.81
N ASP A 323 1.68 -13.08 7.76
CA ASP A 323 1.37 -14.51 7.79
C ASP A 323 2.64 -15.38 7.78
N GLU A 324 2.61 -16.49 8.52
CA GLU A 324 3.75 -17.41 8.61
C GLU A 324 4.00 -18.13 7.27
N ASP A 325 2.94 -18.38 6.49
CA ASP A 325 3.01 -19.09 5.21
C ASP A 325 3.46 -18.14 4.06
N PRO A 326 4.64 -18.35 3.47
CA PRO A 326 5.13 -17.52 2.38
C PRO A 326 4.21 -17.51 1.14
N LEU A 327 3.53 -18.63 0.85
CA LEU A 327 2.63 -18.72 -0.30
C LEU A 327 1.40 -17.83 -0.07
N LEU A 328 0.81 -17.89 1.13
CA LEU A 328 -0.35 -17.08 1.48
C LEU A 328 0.01 -15.59 1.52
N ARG A 329 1.21 -15.26 2.02
CA ARG A 329 1.74 -13.89 1.98
C ARG A 329 1.84 -13.35 0.55
N ARG A 330 2.49 -14.10 -0.35
CA ARG A 330 2.69 -13.69 -1.76
C ARG A 330 1.36 -13.56 -2.50
N ARG A 331 0.48 -14.57 -2.39
CA ARG A 331 -0.82 -14.55 -3.06
C ARG A 331 -1.72 -13.42 -2.56
N SER A 332 -1.67 -13.10 -1.27
CA SER A 332 -2.41 -11.95 -0.73
C SER A 332 -1.91 -10.63 -1.34
N ALA A 333 -0.60 -10.48 -1.53
CA ALA A 333 -0.02 -9.31 -2.18
C ALA A 333 -0.37 -9.22 -3.69
N GLU A 334 -0.39 -10.35 -4.40
CA GLU A 334 -0.87 -10.40 -5.80
C GLU A 334 -2.35 -10.01 -5.91
N LEU A 335 -3.21 -10.49 -5.01
CA LEU A 335 -4.62 -10.11 -4.95
C LEU A 335 -4.82 -8.61 -4.67
N LEU A 336 -3.97 -8.01 -3.82
CA LEU A 336 -3.95 -6.56 -3.60
C LEU A 336 -3.55 -5.79 -4.87
N SER A 337 -2.60 -6.30 -5.64
CA SER A 337 -2.19 -5.69 -6.91
C SER A 337 -3.35 -5.68 -7.91
N LEU A 338 -4.14 -6.76 -7.97
CA LEU A 338 -5.35 -6.82 -8.80
C LEU A 338 -6.45 -5.85 -8.34
N LEU A 339 -6.41 -5.39 -7.09
CA LEU A 339 -7.31 -4.35 -6.56
C LEU A 339 -6.75 -2.94 -6.74
N GLY A 340 -5.59 -2.79 -7.40
CA GLY A 340 -4.93 -1.50 -7.60
C GLY A 340 -4.36 -0.90 -6.31
N ASP A 341 -4.17 -1.70 -5.24
CA ASP A 341 -3.61 -1.18 -4.00
C ASP A 341 -2.08 -0.97 -4.15
N PRO A 342 -1.57 0.27 -4.06
CA PRO A 342 -0.15 0.55 -4.27
C PRO A 342 0.75 -0.10 -3.20
N ARG A 343 0.20 -0.48 -2.04
CA ARG A 343 0.93 -1.20 -0.98
C ARG A 343 1.32 -2.61 -1.42
N ALA A 344 0.58 -3.20 -2.37
CA ALA A 344 0.88 -4.51 -2.94
C ALA A 344 2.31 -4.56 -3.50
N ALA A 345 2.69 -3.52 -4.24
CA ALA A 345 4.02 -3.41 -4.83
C ALA A 345 5.10 -3.38 -3.72
N ALA A 346 4.93 -2.55 -2.69
CA ALA A 346 5.88 -2.45 -1.59
C ALA A 346 6.04 -3.78 -0.82
N ILE A 347 4.95 -4.50 -0.55
CA ILE A 347 4.99 -5.81 0.13
C ILE A 347 5.66 -6.87 -0.75
N LEU A 348 5.34 -6.88 -2.05
CA LEU A 348 6.01 -7.77 -3.02
C LEU A 348 7.50 -7.44 -3.17
N PHE A 349 7.91 -6.18 -3.01
CA PHE A 349 9.33 -5.78 -3.03
C PHE A 349 10.08 -6.17 -1.74
N ASP A 350 9.44 -6.08 -0.58
CA ASP A 350 10.05 -6.45 0.72
C ASP A 350 10.26 -7.97 0.84
N GLN A 351 9.29 -8.77 0.38
CA GLN A 351 9.42 -10.23 0.33
C GLN A 351 10.50 -10.72 -0.65
N ARG A 352 10.77 -9.97 -1.72
CA ARG A 352 11.85 -10.26 -2.70
C ARG A 352 13.25 -10.19 -2.09
N ARG A 353 13.43 -9.53 -0.94
CA ARG A 353 14.73 -9.42 -0.24
C ARG A 353 15.07 -10.65 0.60
N TYR A 354 14.08 -11.46 0.99
CA TYR A 354 14.25 -12.65 1.84
C TYR A 354 14.25 -13.98 1.07
N SER A 355 13.77 -14.02 -0.18
CA SER A 355 13.67 -15.26 -0.97
C SER A 355 14.90 -15.60 -1.82
N ALA A 356 16.04 -14.95 -1.58
CA ALA A 356 17.23 -15.03 -2.43
C ALA A 356 17.96 -16.40 -2.40
N ASP A 357 17.69 -17.27 -1.42
CA ASP A 357 18.47 -18.52 -1.25
C ASP A 357 17.73 -19.81 -1.64
N LYS A 358 16.51 -19.75 -2.21
CA LYS A 358 15.82 -20.98 -2.61
C LYS A 358 14.73 -20.78 -3.67
N ILE A 359 15.11 -20.30 -4.85
CA ILE A 359 14.25 -20.44 -6.04
C ILE A 359 14.52 -21.85 -6.60
N GLU A 360 13.56 -22.76 -6.44
CA GLU A 360 13.59 -24.08 -7.07
C GLU A 360 13.53 -23.90 -8.60
N GLY A 361 14.33 -24.68 -9.34
CA GLY A 361 14.47 -24.56 -10.80
C GLY A 361 13.15 -24.67 -11.60
N GLU A 362 12.10 -25.25 -11.01
CA GLU A 362 10.77 -25.31 -11.63
C GLU A 362 10.11 -23.93 -11.78
N ASP A 363 10.32 -23.00 -10.83
CA ASP A 363 9.79 -21.63 -10.91
C ASP A 363 10.51 -20.79 -11.98
N ARG A 364 11.84 -20.99 -12.11
CA ARG A 364 12.67 -20.37 -13.17
C ARG A 364 12.18 -20.77 -14.56
N ASP A 365 12.09 -22.06 -14.84
CA ASP A 365 11.74 -22.58 -16.17
C ASP A 365 10.28 -22.25 -16.53
N THR A 366 9.41 -22.14 -15.53
CA THR A 366 8.02 -21.69 -15.72
C THR A 366 7.97 -20.22 -16.09
N MET A 367 8.77 -19.37 -15.43
CA MET A 367 8.85 -17.93 -15.74
C MET A 367 9.48 -17.67 -17.12
N LEU A 368 10.51 -18.43 -17.52
CA LEU A 368 11.09 -18.34 -18.86
C LEU A 368 10.07 -18.72 -19.94
N ARG A 369 9.28 -19.78 -19.72
CA ARG A 369 8.18 -20.17 -20.63
C ARG A 369 7.07 -19.13 -20.69
N ALA A 370 6.70 -18.53 -19.55
CA ALA A 370 5.71 -17.46 -19.51
C ALA A 370 6.19 -16.20 -20.26
N ALA A 371 7.46 -15.80 -20.08
CA ALA A 371 8.06 -14.72 -20.84
C ALA A 371 8.05 -14.99 -22.35
N ALA A 372 8.38 -16.22 -22.76
CA ALA A 372 8.32 -16.61 -24.17
C ALA A 372 6.89 -16.49 -24.72
N ASN A 373 5.88 -16.96 -23.99
CA ASN A 373 4.48 -16.84 -24.39
C ASN A 373 4.03 -15.38 -24.52
N LEU A 374 4.38 -14.51 -23.55
CA LEU A 374 4.06 -13.08 -23.59
C LEU A 374 4.72 -12.39 -24.78
N ARG A 375 6.00 -12.70 -25.01
CA ARG A 375 6.75 -12.23 -26.17
C ARG A 375 6.05 -12.64 -27.47
N ASP A 376 5.63 -13.89 -27.57
CA ASP A 376 5.00 -14.44 -28.78
C ASP A 376 3.57 -13.91 -28.99
N SER A 377 2.84 -13.57 -27.91
CA SER A 377 1.55 -12.87 -27.97
C SER A 377 1.67 -11.37 -28.24
N GLY A 378 2.89 -10.82 -28.32
CA GLY A 378 3.14 -9.41 -28.61
C GLY A 378 3.14 -8.49 -27.37
N ASP A 379 2.95 -9.04 -26.17
CA ASP A 379 3.10 -8.31 -24.91
C ASP A 379 4.58 -8.23 -24.51
N LEU A 380 5.32 -7.38 -25.23
CA LEU A 380 6.75 -7.23 -25.05
C LEU A 380 7.11 -6.55 -23.73
N GLU A 381 6.29 -5.61 -23.26
CA GLU A 381 6.50 -4.93 -21.98
C GLU A 381 6.30 -5.88 -20.80
N GLY A 382 5.26 -6.73 -20.85
CA GLY A 382 5.02 -7.78 -19.87
C GLY A 382 6.15 -8.81 -19.85
N ALA A 383 6.60 -9.27 -21.02
CA ALA A 383 7.73 -10.20 -21.14
C ALA A 383 9.04 -9.59 -20.59
N PHE A 384 9.31 -8.32 -20.91
CA PHE A 384 10.53 -7.62 -20.46
C PHE A 384 10.54 -7.43 -18.95
N SER A 385 9.42 -6.97 -18.37
CA SER A 385 9.28 -6.79 -16.92
C SER A 385 9.44 -8.09 -16.15
N LEU A 386 8.84 -9.18 -16.64
CA LEU A 386 8.96 -10.51 -16.03
C LEU A 386 10.41 -11.01 -16.02
N LEU A 387 11.12 -10.85 -17.14
CA LEU A 387 12.49 -11.29 -17.27
C LEU A 387 13.49 -10.37 -16.54
N GLU A 388 13.21 -9.07 -16.43
CA GLU A 388 14.06 -8.13 -15.66
C GLU A 388 14.01 -8.46 -14.17
N ASP A 389 12.81 -8.74 -13.66
CA ASP A 389 12.60 -9.22 -12.31
C ASP A 389 13.25 -10.61 -12.09
N LEU A 390 13.24 -11.49 -13.09
CA LEU A 390 13.95 -12.77 -13.03
C LEU A 390 15.47 -12.61 -13.05
N ALA A 391 16.03 -11.70 -13.85
CA ALA A 391 17.46 -11.42 -13.94
C ALA A 391 18.01 -10.75 -12.67
N LEU A 392 17.19 -9.95 -11.98
CA LEU A 392 17.52 -9.40 -10.67
C LEU A 392 17.59 -10.48 -9.58
N ARG A 393 16.80 -11.56 -9.72
CA ARG A 393 16.79 -12.71 -8.80
C ARG A 393 17.90 -13.71 -9.11
N LEU A 394 18.15 -13.97 -10.38
CA LEU A 394 19.11 -14.96 -10.88
C LEU A 394 20.24 -14.25 -11.64
N THR A 395 21.04 -13.47 -10.91
CA THR A 395 22.05 -12.57 -11.50
C THR A 395 23.18 -13.25 -12.29
N ALA A 396 23.28 -14.58 -12.20
CA ALA A 396 24.29 -15.42 -12.85
C ALA A 396 23.65 -16.47 -13.79
N ASP A 397 22.47 -16.19 -14.34
CA ASP A 397 21.76 -17.10 -15.24
C ASP A 397 21.84 -16.65 -16.70
N ALA A 398 22.63 -17.38 -17.49
CA ALA A 398 22.90 -17.03 -18.88
C ALA A 398 21.63 -17.00 -19.75
N GLU A 399 20.69 -17.91 -19.51
CA GLU A 399 19.47 -18.05 -20.32
C GLU A 399 18.48 -16.92 -20.05
N VAL A 400 18.37 -16.46 -18.81
CA VAL A 400 17.51 -15.31 -18.44
C VAL A 400 18.02 -14.03 -19.11
N HIS A 401 19.32 -13.78 -19.06
CA HIS A 401 19.95 -12.66 -19.75
C HIS A 401 19.80 -12.77 -21.28
N GLN A 402 19.89 -13.98 -21.84
CA GLN A 402 19.64 -14.23 -23.25
C GLN A 402 18.19 -13.89 -23.64
N ALA A 403 17.22 -14.34 -22.85
CA ALA A 403 15.80 -14.08 -23.08
C ALA A 403 15.48 -12.58 -22.98
N LEU A 404 16.06 -11.87 -22.00
CA LEU A 404 15.98 -10.41 -21.91
C LEU A 404 16.48 -9.73 -23.18
N GLY A 405 17.64 -10.18 -23.68
CA GLY A 405 18.23 -9.70 -24.92
C GLY A 405 17.28 -9.81 -26.11
N VAL A 406 16.66 -10.98 -26.28
CA VAL A 406 15.70 -11.24 -27.37
C VAL A 406 14.45 -10.36 -27.25
N VAL A 407 13.89 -10.21 -26.06
CA VAL A 407 12.72 -9.34 -25.86
C VAL A 407 13.08 -7.88 -26.13
N ALA A 408 14.24 -7.42 -25.67
CA ALA A 408 14.73 -6.07 -25.94
C ALA A 408 14.94 -5.79 -27.44
N MET A 409 15.41 -6.78 -28.21
CA MET A 409 15.50 -6.68 -29.68
C MET A 409 14.13 -6.45 -30.31
N ARG A 410 13.11 -7.22 -29.89
CA ARG A 410 11.73 -7.07 -30.39
C ARG A 410 11.11 -5.72 -30.03
N MET A 411 11.50 -5.14 -28.89
CA MET A 411 11.14 -3.77 -28.48
C MET A 411 11.93 -2.69 -29.22
N ARG A 412 12.88 -3.06 -30.10
CA ARG A 412 13.86 -2.17 -30.77
C ARG A 412 14.78 -1.40 -29.80
N ASN A 413 14.93 -1.90 -28.58
CA ASN A 413 15.91 -1.38 -27.61
C ASN A 413 17.26 -2.10 -27.78
N PHE A 414 17.95 -1.79 -28.88
CA PHE A 414 19.17 -2.51 -29.27
C PHE A 414 20.32 -2.33 -28.28
N VAL A 415 20.41 -1.17 -27.63
CA VAL A 415 21.43 -0.91 -26.59
C VAL A 415 21.27 -1.89 -25.43
N ARG A 416 20.03 -2.07 -24.94
CA ARG A 416 19.78 -3.01 -23.86
C ARG A 416 19.94 -4.45 -24.32
N ALA A 417 19.52 -4.78 -25.54
CA ALA A 417 19.69 -6.11 -26.10
C ALA A 417 21.17 -6.54 -26.12
N ILE A 418 22.06 -5.67 -26.62
CA ILE A 418 23.50 -5.92 -26.68
C ILE A 418 24.06 -6.17 -25.27
N GLN A 419 23.74 -5.31 -24.30
CA GLN A 419 24.22 -5.45 -22.91
C GLN A 419 23.83 -6.79 -22.27
N GLU A 420 22.58 -7.20 -22.45
CA GLU A 420 22.06 -8.45 -21.86
C GLU A 420 22.63 -9.68 -22.58
N LEU A 421 22.83 -9.62 -23.89
CA LEU A 421 23.45 -10.70 -24.66
C LEU A 421 24.95 -10.84 -24.36
N GLU A 422 25.68 -9.73 -24.21
CA GLU A 422 27.07 -9.75 -23.73
C GLU A 422 27.17 -10.37 -22.34
N ARG A 423 26.22 -10.05 -21.45
CA ARG A 423 26.15 -10.63 -20.12
C ARG A 423 25.85 -12.12 -20.15
N SER A 424 24.92 -12.56 -21.00
CA SER A 424 24.64 -13.98 -21.26
C SER A 424 25.90 -14.72 -21.73
N ILE A 425 26.63 -14.18 -22.71
CA ILE A 425 27.88 -14.76 -23.23
C ILE A 425 28.99 -14.79 -22.17
N SER A 426 29.04 -13.79 -21.27
CA SER A 426 30.02 -13.78 -20.18
C SER A 426 29.76 -14.88 -19.14
N LEU A 427 28.49 -15.26 -18.97
CA LEU A 427 28.05 -16.30 -18.03
C LEU A 427 28.17 -17.71 -18.63
N ASP A 428 27.83 -17.85 -19.91
CA ASP A 428 28.06 -19.07 -20.68
C ASP A 428 28.82 -18.76 -21.99
N PRO A 429 30.16 -18.80 -21.95
CA PRO A 429 30.98 -18.61 -23.13
C PRO A 429 30.87 -19.75 -24.16
N SER A 430 30.10 -20.82 -23.93
CA SER A 430 29.88 -21.86 -24.93
C SER A 430 28.58 -21.68 -25.72
N ASP A 431 27.70 -20.77 -25.29
CA ASP A 431 26.42 -20.53 -25.95
C ASP A 431 26.63 -19.84 -27.32
N SER A 432 26.56 -20.65 -28.37
CA SER A 432 26.65 -20.19 -29.76
C SER A 432 25.38 -19.45 -30.21
N SER A 433 24.22 -19.75 -29.61
CA SER A 433 22.95 -19.07 -29.89
C SER A 433 22.94 -17.65 -29.33
N ALA A 434 23.48 -17.43 -28.12
CA ALA A 434 23.61 -16.09 -27.55
C ALA A 434 24.50 -15.18 -28.40
N ARG A 435 25.61 -15.71 -28.94
CA ARG A 435 26.50 -14.99 -29.86
C ARG A 435 25.84 -14.67 -31.20
N TYR A 436 25.08 -15.60 -31.75
CA TYR A 436 24.29 -15.36 -32.95
C TYR A 436 23.27 -14.24 -32.73
N LYS A 437 22.51 -14.29 -31.62
CA LYS A 437 21.57 -13.23 -31.24
C LYS A 437 22.26 -11.87 -31.05
N LEU A 438 23.48 -11.85 -30.51
CA LEU A 438 24.29 -10.64 -30.42
C LEU A 438 24.64 -10.08 -31.81
N ALA A 439 25.00 -10.93 -32.77
CA ALA A 439 25.22 -10.51 -34.16
C ALA A 439 23.97 -9.89 -34.80
N CYS A 440 22.79 -10.47 -34.55
CA CYS A 440 21.51 -9.89 -34.98
C CYS A 440 21.26 -8.52 -34.34
N ALA A 441 21.41 -8.40 -33.01
CA ALA A 441 21.23 -7.13 -32.29
C ALA A 441 22.19 -6.04 -32.78
N LEU A 442 23.46 -6.40 -33.03
CA LEU A 442 24.48 -5.48 -33.56
C LEU A 442 24.16 -5.05 -34.99
N THR A 443 23.69 -5.95 -35.85
CA THR A 443 23.27 -5.63 -37.22
C THR A 443 22.09 -4.66 -37.21
N LEU A 444 21.06 -4.94 -36.41
CA LEU A 444 19.88 -4.07 -36.27
C LEU A 444 20.22 -2.69 -35.68
N SER A 445 21.27 -2.61 -34.84
CA SER A 445 21.79 -1.35 -34.30
C SER A 445 22.66 -0.55 -35.30
N GLY A 446 23.04 -1.16 -36.43
CA GLY A 446 23.89 -0.58 -37.47
C GLY A 446 25.40 -0.83 -37.31
N SER A 447 25.83 -1.62 -36.31
CA SER A 447 27.24 -1.93 -36.06
C SER A 447 27.67 -3.18 -36.82
N LEU A 448 27.90 -3.04 -38.12
CA LEU A 448 28.15 -4.18 -39.03
C LEU A 448 29.47 -4.90 -38.73
N GLU A 449 30.53 -4.17 -38.36
CA GLU A 449 31.82 -4.79 -38.00
C GLU A 449 31.69 -5.65 -36.74
N GLY A 450 31.06 -5.12 -35.69
CA GLY A 450 30.80 -5.87 -34.46
C GLY A 450 29.89 -7.07 -34.70
N ALA A 451 28.90 -6.94 -35.59
CA ALA A 451 28.02 -8.06 -35.95
C ALA A 451 28.78 -9.21 -36.62
N LEU A 452 29.70 -8.92 -37.55
CA LEU A 452 30.54 -9.93 -38.18
C LEU A 452 31.48 -10.62 -37.17
N ASP A 453 32.00 -9.88 -36.20
CA ASP A 453 32.85 -10.44 -35.14
C ASP A 453 32.05 -11.35 -34.20
N ALA A 454 30.85 -10.92 -33.78
CA ALA A 454 29.95 -11.73 -32.97
C ALA A 454 29.50 -13.00 -33.72
N LEU A 455 29.21 -12.90 -35.03
CA LEU A 455 28.82 -14.03 -35.86
C LEU A 455 29.97 -15.02 -36.06
N ARG A 456 31.19 -14.54 -36.28
CA ARG A 456 32.40 -15.38 -36.31
C ARG A 456 32.59 -16.11 -34.99
N GLY A 457 32.40 -15.41 -33.86
CA GLY A 457 32.40 -16.01 -32.53
C GLY A 457 31.32 -17.08 -32.36
N ALA A 458 30.12 -16.88 -32.94
CA ALA A 458 29.05 -17.87 -32.93
C ALA A 458 29.45 -19.14 -33.69
N VAL A 459 30.01 -19.01 -34.90
CA VAL A 459 30.51 -20.16 -35.70
C VAL A 459 31.60 -20.92 -34.95
N GLN A 460 32.55 -20.21 -34.35
CA GLN A 460 33.62 -20.82 -33.55
C GLN A 460 33.09 -21.55 -32.31
N ALA A 461 31.99 -21.06 -31.72
CA ALA A 461 31.29 -21.71 -30.61
C ALA A 461 30.37 -22.86 -31.07
N GLY A 462 30.29 -23.16 -32.37
CA GLY A 462 29.54 -24.30 -32.93
C GLY A 462 28.17 -23.95 -33.53
N TYR A 463 27.89 -22.68 -33.83
CA TYR A 463 26.70 -22.31 -34.61
C TYR A 463 26.89 -22.72 -36.08
N SER A 464 26.04 -23.62 -36.59
CA SER A 464 26.13 -24.17 -37.95
C SER A 464 24.83 -24.06 -38.77
N ASP A 465 23.80 -23.37 -38.27
CA ASP A 465 22.54 -23.21 -39.00
C ASP A 465 22.66 -22.15 -40.11
N HIS A 466 23.29 -22.58 -41.22
CA HIS A 466 23.51 -21.78 -42.41
C HIS A 466 22.19 -21.25 -42.99
N TYR A 467 21.18 -22.10 -43.11
CA TYR A 467 19.91 -21.74 -43.76
C TYR A 467 19.18 -20.66 -42.97
N HIS A 468 19.16 -20.78 -41.64
CA HIS A 468 18.62 -19.74 -40.78
C HIS A 468 19.39 -18.43 -40.94
N ALA A 469 20.72 -18.45 -40.84
CA ALA A 469 21.56 -17.24 -40.92
C ALA A 469 21.48 -16.53 -42.29
N SER A 470 21.36 -17.25 -43.39
CA SER A 470 21.28 -16.65 -44.74
C SER A 470 19.95 -15.94 -44.97
N GLU A 471 18.85 -16.47 -44.42
CA GLU A 471 17.49 -15.96 -44.64
C GLU A 471 17.01 -15.02 -43.53
N ASP A 472 17.70 -14.96 -42.38
CA ASP A 472 17.32 -14.12 -41.24
C ASP A 472 17.25 -12.63 -41.65
N PRO A 473 16.07 -11.98 -41.51
CA PRO A 473 15.93 -10.56 -41.81
C PRO A 473 16.78 -9.67 -40.89
N ASP A 474 17.11 -10.11 -39.67
CA ASP A 474 17.93 -9.32 -38.76
C ASP A 474 19.37 -9.16 -39.25
N LEU A 475 19.83 -10.06 -40.14
CA LEU A 475 21.16 -10.06 -40.75
C LEU A 475 21.16 -9.50 -42.18
N GLU A 476 20.05 -8.95 -42.67
CA GLU A 476 19.91 -8.49 -44.06
C GLU A 476 21.01 -7.50 -44.46
N ALA A 477 21.38 -6.59 -43.55
CA ALA A 477 22.40 -5.57 -43.80
C ALA A 477 23.83 -6.13 -43.95
N LEU A 478 24.06 -7.41 -43.61
CA LEU A 478 25.35 -8.09 -43.81
C LEU A 478 25.45 -8.82 -45.15
N ARG A 479 24.33 -9.04 -45.86
CA ARG A 479 24.29 -9.80 -47.11
C ARG A 479 25.13 -9.12 -48.19
N GLY A 480 25.88 -9.92 -48.96
CA GLY A 480 26.79 -9.42 -49.99
C GLY A 480 28.13 -8.86 -49.47
N LEU A 481 28.32 -8.80 -48.14
CA LEU A 481 29.66 -8.55 -47.58
C LEU A 481 30.52 -9.81 -47.72
N PRO A 482 31.74 -9.72 -48.28
CA PRO A 482 32.60 -10.90 -48.47
C PRO A 482 32.87 -11.69 -47.17
N ALA A 483 32.97 -10.99 -46.04
CA ALA A 483 33.18 -11.60 -44.73
C ALA A 483 31.96 -12.40 -44.25
N PHE A 484 30.74 -11.94 -44.55
CA PHE A 484 29.51 -12.64 -44.19
C PHE A 484 29.34 -13.90 -45.04
N GLU A 485 29.55 -13.80 -46.35
CA GLU A 485 29.48 -14.96 -47.26
C GLU A 485 30.53 -16.03 -46.91
N GLY A 486 31.72 -15.59 -46.47
CA GLY A 486 32.75 -16.49 -45.95
C GLY A 486 32.29 -17.27 -44.71
N LEU A 487 31.64 -16.60 -43.75
CA LEU A 487 31.10 -17.24 -42.55
C LEU A 487 29.96 -18.20 -42.87
N LEU A 488 29.07 -17.87 -43.82
CA LEU A 488 28.02 -18.79 -44.27
C LEU A 488 28.61 -20.07 -44.89
N LEU A 489 29.68 -19.94 -45.69
CA LEU A 489 30.39 -21.11 -46.24
C LEU A 489 31.06 -21.95 -45.15
N GLU A 490 31.60 -21.33 -44.10
CA GLU A 490 32.15 -22.06 -42.95
C GLU A 490 31.08 -22.87 -42.22
N MET A 491 29.88 -22.32 -42.02
CA MET A 491 28.74 -23.02 -41.41
C MET A 491 28.29 -24.25 -42.22
N THR A 492 28.47 -24.27 -43.54
CA THR A 492 28.15 -25.44 -44.37
C THR A 492 29.17 -26.58 -44.26
N ARG A 493 30.36 -26.31 -43.71
CA ARG A 493 31.49 -27.25 -43.65
C ARG A 493 31.71 -27.85 -42.27
N SER A 494 31.20 -27.21 -41.23
CA SER A 494 31.13 -27.69 -39.84
C SER A 494 29.95 -28.61 -39.63
#